data_AF-A0A0E3RHW6-F1
#
_entry.id   AF-A0A0E3RHW6-F1
#
_cell.length_a   1.000
_cell.length_b   1.000
_cell.length_c   1.000
_cell.angle_alpha   90.00
_cell.angle_beta   90.00
_cell.angle_gamma   90.00
#
_symmetry.space_group_name_H-M   'P 1'
#
loop_
_entity.id
_entity.type
_entity.pdbx_description
1 polymer ?
#
loop_
_entity_poly.entity_id
_entity_poly.type
_entity_poly.pdbx_seq_one_letter_code
_entity_poly.pdbx_strand_id
1 'polypeptide(L)'
;MNKWIKILGGLILFVLLLFILGSLYMENQSEKMYNDSLMSSYDYSITITSNSTLQNVTLYLPVPVFDNKSGIGLEMVNGDYYNKPSDWNLSLEDTEYGLMFKIEAAEIQPVYHSLPVAVPEPEPGSDDFENEIPEAEQIVESHEYSEETPVLASIDFGTSLKADHPINTRFPYGNESVLLPKHNLRESEERPEIPLPDYINPAYFDYESMVYANYDASPDAEVQIFVEMEGRNEWWIYGWQFNEYTDRISIQLAGPQEGWVRAEGKLTTGDGIYRE
;
A
#
# COMPACT_ATOMS: atom_id res chain seq x y z
N MET A 1 19.61 -60.13 -30.63
CA MET A 1 19.18 -58.87 -29.98
C MET A 1 17.99 -59.18 -29.09
N ASN A 2 18.20 -59.23 -27.78
CA ASN A 2 17.30 -59.89 -26.83
C ASN A 2 15.93 -59.20 -26.77
N LYS A 3 14.86 -60.00 -26.85
CA LYS A 3 13.45 -59.56 -26.71
C LYS A 3 13.24 -58.65 -25.48
N TRP A 4 14.00 -58.92 -24.41
CA TRP A 4 14.09 -58.11 -23.20
C TRP A 4 14.59 -56.69 -23.39
N ILE A 5 15.57 -56.46 -24.27
CA ILE A 5 16.10 -55.12 -24.56
C ILE A 5 15.04 -54.28 -25.30
N LYS A 6 14.27 -54.90 -26.19
CA LYS A 6 13.16 -54.22 -26.89
C LYS A 6 12.00 -53.87 -25.95
N ILE A 7 11.66 -54.78 -25.03
CA ILE A 7 10.61 -54.54 -24.02
C ILE A 7 11.03 -53.44 -23.05
N LEU A 8 12.28 -53.49 -22.56
CA LEU A 8 12.82 -52.46 -21.66
C LEU A 8 12.89 -51.09 -22.34
N GLY A 9 13.36 -51.04 -23.60
CA GLY A 9 13.38 -49.80 -24.38
C GLY A 9 11.99 -49.22 -24.63
N GLY A 10 10.99 -50.06 -24.91
CA GLY A 10 9.60 -49.63 -25.06
C GLY A 10 9.00 -49.09 -23.76
N LEU A 11 9.32 -49.71 -22.61
CA LEU A 11 8.87 -49.25 -21.29
C LEU A 11 9.48 -47.89 -20.92
N ILE A 12 10.78 -47.70 -21.17
CA ILE A 12 11.45 -46.42 -20.96
C ILE A 12 10.80 -45.32 -21.82
N LEU A 13 10.54 -45.60 -23.10
CA LEU A 13 9.89 -44.65 -23.99
C LEU A 13 8.47 -44.29 -23.52
N PHE A 14 7.71 -45.28 -23.04
CA PHE A 14 6.39 -45.06 -22.48
C PHE A 14 6.40 -44.20 -21.22
N VAL A 15 7.35 -44.45 -20.30
CA VAL A 15 7.52 -43.64 -19.09
C VAL A 15 7.90 -42.20 -19.45
N LEU A 16 8.83 -42.00 -20.40
CA LEU A 16 9.19 -40.67 -20.90
C LEU A 16 7.98 -39.95 -21.51
N LEU A 17 7.15 -40.66 -22.29
CA LEU A 17 5.91 -40.09 -22.85
C LEU A 17 4.96 -39.63 -21.73
N LEU A 18 4.79 -40.42 -20.67
CA LEU A 18 3.97 -40.05 -19.53
C LEU A 18 4.50 -38.81 -18.80
N PHE A 19 5.82 -38.68 -18.64
CA PHE A 19 6.41 -37.47 -18.08
C PHE A 19 6.14 -36.25 -18.94
N ILE A 20 6.25 -36.37 -20.28
CA ILE A 20 5.95 -35.28 -21.21
C ILE A 20 4.47 -34.89 -21.11
N LEU A 21 3.56 -35.86 -21.19
CA LEU A 21 2.12 -35.59 -21.07
C LEU A 21 1.75 -35.01 -19.70
N GLY A 22 2.39 -35.49 -18.63
CA GLY A 22 2.23 -34.97 -17.28
C GLY A 22 2.71 -33.52 -17.17
N SER A 23 3.87 -33.18 -17.76
CA SER A 23 4.38 -31.80 -17.77
C SER A 23 3.45 -30.83 -18.52
N LEU A 24 2.96 -31.23 -19.70
CA LEU A 24 2.00 -30.45 -20.48
C LEU A 24 0.67 -30.26 -19.74
N TYR A 25 0.19 -31.31 -19.05
CA TYR A 25 -1.01 -31.21 -18.23
C TYR A 25 -0.82 -30.23 -17.08
N MET A 26 0.30 -30.31 -16.36
CA MET A 26 0.61 -29.41 -15.25
C MET A 26 0.73 -27.95 -15.71
N GLU A 27 1.45 -27.70 -16.80
CA GLU A 27 1.57 -26.36 -17.39
C GLU A 27 0.19 -25.78 -17.75
N ASN A 28 -0.66 -26.56 -18.42
CA ASN A 28 -2.01 -26.14 -18.75
C ASN A 28 -2.89 -25.90 -17.51
N GLN A 29 -2.72 -26.68 -16.43
CA GLN A 29 -3.40 -26.42 -15.17
C GLN A 29 -2.90 -25.13 -14.52
N SER A 30 -1.59 -24.88 -14.50
CA SER A 30 -1.00 -23.66 -13.97
C SER A 30 -1.47 -22.42 -14.72
N GLU A 31 -1.54 -22.46 -16.06
CA GLU A 31 -2.09 -21.36 -16.85
C GLU A 31 -3.56 -21.11 -16.55
N LYS A 32 -4.35 -22.17 -16.40
CA LYS A 32 -5.75 -22.02 -16.03
C LYS A 32 -5.89 -21.38 -14.66
N MET A 33 -5.16 -21.87 -13.67
CA MET A 33 -5.16 -21.32 -12.30
C MET A 33 -4.78 -19.85 -12.31
N TYR A 34 -3.73 -19.48 -13.04
CA TYR A 34 -3.31 -18.10 -13.22
C TYR A 34 -4.43 -17.23 -13.79
N ASN A 35 -4.98 -17.58 -14.96
CA ASN A 35 -5.98 -16.76 -15.64
C ASN A 35 -7.30 -16.66 -14.85
N ASP A 36 -7.68 -17.72 -14.12
CA ASP A 36 -8.91 -17.73 -13.31
C ASP A 36 -8.76 -16.91 -12.02
N SER A 37 -7.54 -16.64 -11.55
CA SER A 37 -7.27 -15.99 -10.26
C SER A 37 -6.56 -14.64 -10.35
N LEU A 38 -6.02 -14.28 -11.52
CA LEU A 38 -5.28 -13.03 -11.70
C LEU A 38 -6.18 -11.84 -11.33
N MET A 39 -5.72 -11.09 -10.35
CA MET A 39 -6.31 -9.83 -9.94
C MET A 39 -5.23 -8.77 -9.85
N SER A 40 -5.59 -7.57 -10.27
CA SER A 40 -4.71 -6.41 -10.25
C SER A 40 -5.44 -5.25 -9.57
N SER A 41 -4.78 -4.59 -8.63
CA SER A 41 -5.34 -3.47 -7.89
C SER A 41 -4.30 -2.38 -7.67
N TYR A 42 -4.79 -1.16 -7.51
CA TYR A 42 -4.03 -0.10 -6.91
C TYR A 42 -4.63 0.25 -5.56
N ASP A 43 -3.77 0.43 -4.59
CA ASP A 43 -4.14 0.86 -3.24
C ASP A 43 -3.48 2.21 -2.99
N TYR A 44 -4.22 3.16 -2.43
CA TYR A 44 -3.72 4.49 -2.14
C TYR A 44 -4.23 4.96 -0.80
N SER A 45 -3.31 5.34 0.09
CA SER A 45 -3.62 5.78 1.44
C SER A 45 -2.87 7.05 1.81
N ILE A 46 -3.49 7.79 2.72
CA ILE A 46 -2.94 8.99 3.33
C ILE A 46 -3.03 8.80 4.83
N THR A 47 -1.89 8.97 5.50
CA THR A 47 -1.77 8.93 6.95
C THR A 47 -1.34 10.32 7.42
N ILE A 48 -2.09 10.92 8.35
CA ILE A 48 -1.77 12.20 8.97
C ILE A 48 -1.69 11.99 10.48
N THR A 49 -0.57 12.38 11.05
CA THR A 49 -0.32 12.33 12.49
C THR A 49 0.01 13.74 12.96
N SER A 50 -0.65 14.23 14.00
CA SER A 50 -0.36 15.53 14.60
C SER A 50 -0.44 15.41 16.11
N ASN A 51 0.53 15.99 16.83
CA ASN A 51 0.50 16.07 18.31
C ASN A 51 -0.29 17.29 18.83
N SER A 52 -0.80 18.13 17.93
CA SER A 52 -1.49 19.38 18.24
C SER A 52 -2.68 19.60 17.31
N THR A 53 -3.64 20.39 17.75
CA THR A 53 -4.78 20.78 16.90
C THR A 53 -4.29 21.66 15.75
N LEU A 54 -4.64 21.27 14.52
CA LEU A 54 -4.43 22.06 13.32
C LEU A 54 -5.74 22.77 12.95
N GLN A 55 -5.72 24.07 12.68
CA GLN A 55 -6.91 24.84 12.29
C GLN A 55 -6.76 25.39 10.87
N ASN A 56 -7.90 25.60 10.19
CA ASN A 56 -7.95 26.16 8.84
C ASN A 56 -7.08 25.39 7.84
N VAL A 57 -7.16 24.06 7.91
CA VAL A 57 -6.25 23.17 7.19
C VAL A 57 -6.56 23.18 5.70
N THR A 58 -5.54 23.45 4.90
CA THR A 58 -5.52 23.20 3.45
C THR A 58 -4.24 22.46 3.10
N LEU A 59 -4.39 21.25 2.57
CA LEU A 59 -3.28 20.42 2.09
C LEU A 59 -3.43 20.16 0.59
N TYR A 60 -2.33 20.20 -0.16
CA TYR A 60 -2.25 19.59 -1.48
C TYR A 60 -1.20 18.49 -1.44
N LEU A 61 -1.66 17.25 -1.64
CA LEU A 61 -0.86 16.05 -1.58
C LEU A 61 -0.67 15.45 -2.98
N PRO A 62 0.51 14.89 -3.27
CA PRO A 62 0.76 14.09 -4.46
C PRO A 62 -0.30 13.01 -4.63
N VAL A 63 -0.77 12.80 -5.85
CA VAL A 63 -1.81 11.82 -6.17
C VAL A 63 -1.29 10.87 -7.26
N PRO A 64 -1.75 9.61 -7.31
CA PRO A 64 -1.41 8.70 -8.40
C PRO A 64 -1.90 9.23 -9.74
N VAL A 65 -1.01 9.48 -10.69
CA VAL A 65 -1.35 10.02 -12.00
C VAL A 65 -0.78 9.15 -13.12
N PHE A 66 -1.60 8.86 -14.11
CA PHE A 66 -1.22 8.29 -15.40
C PHE A 66 -1.93 9.05 -16.52
N ASP A 67 -1.22 9.40 -17.60
CA ASP A 67 -1.76 10.20 -18.72
C ASP A 67 -2.51 11.47 -18.28
N ASN A 68 -1.95 12.18 -17.28
CA ASN A 68 -2.51 13.40 -16.70
C ASN A 68 -3.93 13.24 -16.10
N LYS A 69 -4.27 12.01 -15.69
CA LYS A 69 -5.53 11.67 -15.02
C LYS A 69 -5.24 10.86 -13.77
N SER A 70 -6.15 10.93 -12.80
CA SER A 70 -6.10 10.13 -11.59
C SER A 70 -7.43 9.42 -11.38
N GLY A 71 -7.50 8.14 -11.76
CA GLY A 71 -8.67 7.30 -11.45
C GLY A 71 -8.81 7.07 -9.95
N ILE A 72 -7.68 6.78 -9.30
CA ILE A 72 -7.60 6.55 -7.85
C ILE A 72 -7.93 7.83 -7.06
N GLY A 73 -7.43 8.98 -7.50
CA GLY A 73 -7.76 10.27 -6.88
C GLY A 73 -9.26 10.61 -7.01
N LEU A 74 -9.89 10.26 -8.13
CA LEU A 74 -11.35 10.42 -8.27
C LEU A 74 -12.13 9.49 -7.33
N GLU A 75 -11.63 8.28 -7.09
CA GLU A 75 -12.19 7.36 -6.11
C GLU A 75 -12.00 7.88 -4.68
N MET A 76 -10.88 8.51 -4.35
CA MET A 76 -10.70 9.19 -3.05
C MET A 76 -11.73 10.32 -2.84
N VAL A 77 -12.04 11.09 -3.90
CA VAL A 77 -13.04 12.16 -3.80
C VAL A 77 -14.46 11.62 -3.70
N ASN A 78 -14.84 10.67 -4.57
CA ASN A 78 -16.25 10.28 -4.77
C ASN A 78 -16.64 8.95 -4.13
N GLY A 79 -15.66 8.09 -3.86
CA GLY A 79 -15.87 6.73 -3.35
C GLY A 79 -16.37 6.69 -1.92
N ASP A 80 -16.87 5.52 -1.54
CA ASP A 80 -17.25 5.19 -0.17
C ASP A 80 -16.29 4.11 0.31
N TYR A 81 -15.32 4.53 1.12
CA TYR A 81 -14.22 3.68 1.59
C TYR A 81 -14.04 3.84 3.09
N TYR A 82 -13.35 2.86 3.67
CA TYR A 82 -13.12 2.80 5.10
C TYR A 82 -12.38 4.05 5.61
N ASN A 83 -12.83 4.59 6.74
CA ASN A 83 -12.29 5.79 7.38
C ASN A 83 -12.31 7.07 6.53
N LYS A 84 -13.14 7.16 5.48
CA LYS A 84 -13.32 8.42 4.75
C LYS A 84 -13.74 9.54 5.71
N PRO A 85 -12.98 10.65 5.80
CA PRO A 85 -13.36 11.76 6.66
C PRO A 85 -14.68 12.40 6.18
N SER A 86 -15.71 12.40 7.01
CA SER A 86 -17.05 12.92 6.65
C SER A 86 -17.09 14.44 6.59
N ASP A 87 -16.25 15.10 7.39
CA ASP A 87 -16.32 16.54 7.67
C ASP A 87 -15.26 17.32 6.87
N TRP A 88 -14.51 16.64 6.01
CA TRP A 88 -13.46 17.23 5.18
C TRP A 88 -13.95 17.41 3.74
N ASN A 89 -13.54 18.52 3.11
CA ASN A 89 -13.79 18.76 1.70
C ASN A 89 -12.60 18.22 0.89
N LEU A 90 -12.86 17.16 0.12
CA LEU A 90 -11.87 16.45 -0.68
C LEU A 90 -12.08 16.78 -2.16
N SER A 91 -11.02 17.12 -2.89
CA SER A 91 -11.10 17.41 -4.32
C SER A 91 -9.78 17.15 -5.04
N LEU A 92 -9.81 17.18 -6.37
CA LEU A 92 -8.62 17.19 -7.21
C LEU A 92 -8.47 18.57 -7.85
N GLU A 93 -7.29 19.16 -7.78
CA GLU A 93 -7.00 20.48 -8.34
C GLU A 93 -5.66 20.48 -9.07
N ASP A 94 -5.60 21.19 -10.20
CA ASP A 94 -4.35 21.45 -10.92
C ASP A 94 -3.55 22.56 -10.20
N THR A 95 -2.29 22.28 -9.90
CA THR A 95 -1.36 23.20 -9.24
C THR A 95 -0.17 23.51 -10.15
N GLU A 96 0.76 24.37 -9.70
CA GLU A 96 2.02 24.60 -10.41
C GLU A 96 2.90 23.35 -10.51
N TYR A 97 2.63 22.32 -9.69
CA TYR A 97 3.32 21.03 -9.66
C TYR A 97 2.51 19.88 -10.26
N GLY A 98 1.38 20.19 -10.92
CA GLY A 98 0.49 19.21 -11.56
C GLY A 98 -0.77 18.93 -10.74
N LEU A 99 -1.52 17.92 -11.17
CA LEU A 99 -2.74 17.46 -10.50
C LEU A 99 -2.41 16.95 -9.10
N MET A 100 -3.11 17.46 -8.08
CA MET A 100 -2.92 17.07 -6.68
C MET A 100 -4.25 16.78 -5.99
N PHE A 101 -4.18 16.01 -4.91
CA PHE A 101 -5.30 15.76 -4.01
C PHE A 101 -5.37 16.86 -2.96
N LYS A 102 -6.46 17.62 -2.98
CA LYS A 102 -6.71 18.71 -2.04
C LYS A 102 -7.57 18.25 -0.88
N ILE A 103 -7.14 18.58 0.32
CA ILE A 103 -7.87 18.38 1.57
C ILE A 103 -8.11 19.74 2.20
N GLU A 104 -9.37 20.07 2.48
CA GLU A 104 -9.75 21.21 3.32
C GLU A 104 -10.53 20.72 4.55
N ALA A 105 -10.07 21.13 5.73
CA ALA A 105 -10.71 20.80 7.00
C ALA A 105 -10.71 22.03 7.91
N ALA A 106 -11.80 22.24 8.64
CA ALA A 106 -11.86 23.32 9.62
C ALA A 106 -10.85 23.09 10.76
N GLU A 107 -10.71 21.83 11.17
CA GLU A 107 -9.85 21.41 12.27
C GLU A 107 -9.41 19.95 12.08
N ILE A 108 -8.18 19.64 12.48
CA ILE A 108 -7.69 18.27 12.67
C ILE A 108 -7.18 18.18 14.11
N GLN A 109 -7.86 17.39 14.94
CA GLN A 109 -7.51 17.20 16.34
C GLN A 109 -6.59 15.99 16.51
N PRO A 110 -5.61 16.04 17.43
CA PRO A 110 -4.88 14.85 17.82
C PRO A 110 -5.84 13.85 18.46
N VAL A 111 -5.57 12.57 18.27
CA VAL A 111 -6.27 11.49 18.96
C VAL A 111 -5.21 10.67 19.66
N TYR A 112 -5.39 10.47 20.96
CA TYR A 112 -4.56 9.63 21.80
C TYR A 112 -5.37 8.45 22.28
N HIS A 113 -4.75 7.28 22.37
CA HIS A 113 -5.41 6.08 22.83
C HIS A 113 -4.63 5.34 23.93
N SER A 114 -5.35 4.53 24.69
CA SER A 114 -4.76 3.67 25.73
C SER A 114 -3.94 2.54 25.12
N LEU A 115 -3.01 1.97 25.89
CA LEU A 115 -2.28 0.77 25.48
C LEU A 115 -3.26 -0.40 25.25
N PRO A 116 -2.98 -1.30 24.28
CA PRO A 116 -3.82 -2.48 24.08
C PRO A 116 -3.80 -3.35 25.34
N VAL A 117 -4.99 -3.74 25.80
CA VAL A 117 -5.15 -4.68 26.91
C VAL A 117 -5.10 -6.10 26.35
N ALA A 118 -4.38 -7.00 27.02
CA ALA A 118 -4.33 -8.39 26.61
C ALA A 118 -5.74 -9.01 26.71
N VAL A 119 -6.25 -9.55 25.61
CA VAL A 119 -7.50 -10.30 25.62
C VAL A 119 -7.30 -11.51 26.55
N PRO A 120 -8.10 -11.66 27.62
CA PRO A 120 -7.95 -12.78 28.53
C PRO A 120 -8.19 -14.10 27.78
N GLU A 121 -7.33 -15.10 28.03
CA GLU A 121 -7.54 -16.44 27.48
C GLU A 121 -8.85 -17.01 28.05
N PRO A 122 -9.78 -17.50 27.21
CA PRO A 122 -11.00 -18.12 27.70
C PRO A 122 -10.64 -19.37 28.53
N GLU A 123 -11.36 -19.59 29.62
CA GLU A 123 -11.10 -20.76 30.45
C GLU A 123 -11.32 -22.05 29.63
N PRO A 124 -10.45 -23.08 29.79
CA PRO A 124 -10.59 -24.32 29.01
C PRO A 124 -11.95 -24.98 29.28
N GLY A 125 -12.84 -24.96 28.29
CA GLY A 125 -14.18 -25.53 28.38
C GLY A 125 -15.31 -24.52 28.58
N SER A 126 -15.05 -23.21 28.51
CA SER A 126 -16.12 -22.21 28.37
C SER A 126 -16.58 -22.10 26.91
N ASP A 127 -17.88 -22.23 26.68
CA ASP A 127 -18.51 -22.07 25.36
C ASP A 127 -18.81 -20.59 25.01
N ASP A 128 -18.54 -19.66 25.95
CA ASP A 128 -18.78 -18.22 25.79
C ASP A 128 -17.50 -17.51 25.28
N PHE A 129 -17.30 -17.51 23.96
CA PHE A 129 -16.26 -16.71 23.31
C PHE A 129 -16.71 -15.29 22.95
N GLU A 130 -18.01 -14.98 23.03
CA GLU A 130 -18.58 -13.75 22.44
C GLU A 130 -19.13 -12.73 23.47
N ASN A 131 -19.30 -13.08 24.75
CA ASN A 131 -20.19 -12.31 25.64
C ASN A 131 -19.54 -11.52 26.79
N GLU A 132 -18.23 -11.54 26.99
CA GLU A 132 -17.60 -10.79 28.09
C GLU A 132 -16.27 -10.13 27.67
N ILE A 133 -16.34 -9.09 26.84
CA ILE A 133 -15.31 -8.04 26.88
C ILE A 133 -15.86 -6.97 27.83
N PRO A 134 -15.45 -6.91 29.12
CA PRO A 134 -15.86 -5.85 30.02
C PRO A 134 -15.53 -4.48 29.42
N GLU A 135 -16.38 -3.46 29.64
CA GLU A 135 -16.15 -2.06 29.18
C GLU A 135 -14.77 -1.51 29.57
N ALA A 136 -14.13 -2.06 30.61
CA ALA A 136 -12.78 -1.72 31.05
C ALA A 136 -11.64 -2.22 30.12
N GLU A 137 -11.96 -2.98 29.07
CA GLU A 137 -11.00 -3.55 28.10
C GLU A 137 -11.08 -2.89 26.71
N GLN A 138 -11.94 -1.88 26.54
CA GLN A 138 -12.04 -1.10 25.30
C GLN A 138 -10.95 -0.03 25.24
N ILE A 139 -10.44 0.22 24.03
CA ILE A 139 -9.48 1.30 23.78
C ILE A 139 -10.16 2.63 24.15
N VAL A 140 -9.57 3.34 25.12
CA VAL A 140 -10.03 4.67 25.52
C VAL A 140 -9.33 5.69 24.64
N GLU A 141 -10.10 6.62 24.07
CA GLU A 141 -9.59 7.70 23.24
C GLU A 141 -9.75 9.07 23.91
N SER A 142 -8.81 9.98 23.63
CA SER A 142 -8.75 11.34 24.15
C SER A 142 -8.15 12.27 23.11
N HIS A 143 -8.46 13.56 23.17
CA HIS A 143 -7.79 14.60 22.36
C HIS A 143 -6.59 15.23 23.05
N GLU A 144 -6.23 14.74 24.23
CA GLU A 144 -5.09 15.19 25.01
C GLU A 144 -4.26 14.00 25.50
N TYR A 145 -2.94 14.19 25.54
CA TYR A 145 -2.03 13.22 26.14
C TYR A 145 -2.35 13.05 27.63
N SER A 146 -2.38 11.80 28.07
CA SER A 146 -2.45 11.44 29.47
C SER A 146 -1.70 10.13 29.74
N GLU A 147 -1.45 9.81 31.00
CA GLU A 147 -0.89 8.50 31.35
C GLU A 147 -1.86 7.34 31.03
N GLU A 148 -3.17 7.62 30.91
CA GLU A 148 -4.19 6.63 30.49
C GLU A 148 -4.24 6.47 28.96
N THR A 149 -3.96 7.54 28.22
CA THR A 149 -3.93 7.59 26.75
C THR A 149 -2.58 8.12 26.23
N PRO A 150 -1.47 7.37 26.38
CA PRO A 150 -0.16 7.88 26.05
C PRO A 150 0.21 7.73 24.57
N VAL A 151 -0.57 6.97 23.79
CA VAL A 151 -0.23 6.62 22.41
C VAL A 151 -0.91 7.58 21.44
N LEU A 152 -0.13 8.33 20.65
CA LEU A 152 -0.68 9.17 19.59
C LEU A 152 -1.14 8.31 18.41
N ALA A 153 -2.42 8.43 18.05
CA ALA A 153 -3.03 7.79 16.90
C ALA A 153 -2.76 8.61 15.63
N SER A 154 -2.75 7.90 14.50
CA SER A 154 -2.71 8.53 13.17
C SER A 154 -4.08 8.44 12.52
N ILE A 155 -4.46 9.48 11.78
CA ILE A 155 -5.65 9.46 10.93
C ILE A 155 -5.23 8.80 9.63
N ASP A 156 -5.76 7.61 9.36
CA ASP A 156 -5.48 6.83 8.16
C ASP A 156 -6.75 6.63 7.34
N PHE A 157 -6.69 6.97 6.06
CA PHE A 157 -7.77 6.74 5.12
C PHE A 157 -7.22 6.50 3.71
N GLY A 158 -7.90 5.67 2.95
CA GLY A 158 -7.44 5.26 1.64
C GLY A 158 -8.49 4.47 0.87
N THR A 159 -8.21 4.26 -0.41
CA THR A 159 -9.09 3.51 -1.30
C THR A 159 -8.33 2.46 -2.08
N SER A 160 -9.06 1.47 -2.56
CA SER A 160 -8.56 0.40 -3.42
C SER A 160 -9.34 0.42 -4.73
N LEU A 161 -8.61 0.44 -5.85
CA LEU A 161 -9.18 0.44 -7.19
C LEU A 161 -8.70 -0.78 -7.96
N LYS A 162 -9.64 -1.63 -8.38
CA LYS A 162 -9.33 -2.74 -9.27
C LYS A 162 -8.89 -2.23 -10.64
N ALA A 163 -7.75 -2.71 -11.11
CA ALA A 163 -7.26 -2.46 -12.46
C ALA A 163 -7.94 -3.39 -13.48
N ASP A 164 -8.14 -2.89 -14.70
CA ASP A 164 -8.71 -3.63 -15.82
C ASP A 164 -7.65 -4.37 -16.66
N HIS A 165 -6.39 -4.28 -16.27
CA HIS A 165 -5.24 -4.90 -16.91
C HIS A 165 -4.19 -5.34 -15.87
N PRO A 166 -3.28 -6.26 -16.22
CA PRO A 166 -2.11 -6.56 -15.40
C PRO A 166 -1.18 -5.34 -15.32
N ILE A 167 -0.89 -4.90 -14.11
CA ILE A 167 -0.09 -3.70 -13.83
C ILE A 167 1.38 -3.97 -14.17
N ASN A 168 2.03 -3.05 -14.86
CA ASN A 168 3.48 -3.10 -15.11
C ASN A 168 4.27 -2.69 -13.86
N THR A 169 4.41 -3.65 -12.94
CA THR A 169 5.09 -3.48 -11.65
C THR A 169 6.60 -3.38 -11.76
N ARG A 170 7.20 -3.84 -12.86
CA ARG A 170 8.64 -3.76 -13.10
C ARG A 170 9.10 -2.38 -13.57
N PHE A 171 8.26 -1.69 -14.34
CA PHE A 171 8.57 -0.36 -14.89
C PHE A 171 7.37 0.58 -14.80
N PRO A 172 6.86 0.89 -13.60
CA PRO A 172 5.62 1.65 -13.43
C PRO A 172 5.75 3.10 -13.89
N TYR A 173 6.92 3.73 -13.72
CA TYR A 173 7.12 5.12 -14.10
C TYR A 173 6.98 5.31 -15.62
N GLY A 174 5.91 6.01 -16.02
CA GLY A 174 5.57 6.26 -17.42
C GLY A 174 4.73 5.16 -18.09
N ASN A 175 4.44 4.06 -17.40
CA ASN A 175 3.55 2.99 -17.90
C ASN A 175 2.31 2.78 -17.02
N GLU A 176 2.37 3.20 -15.76
CA GLU A 176 1.34 3.01 -14.74
C GLU A 176 1.11 4.31 -13.97
N SER A 177 0.05 4.34 -13.15
CA SER A 177 -0.15 5.43 -12.20
C SER A 177 1.00 5.47 -11.19
N VAL A 178 1.52 6.65 -10.89
CA VAL A 178 2.56 6.85 -9.86
C VAL A 178 2.31 8.18 -9.17
N LEU A 179 2.82 8.36 -7.95
CA LEU A 179 2.74 9.64 -7.24
C LEU A 179 3.54 10.70 -8.01
N LEU A 180 2.86 11.78 -8.40
CA LEU A 180 3.48 12.95 -9.02
C LEU A 180 3.26 14.20 -8.14
N PRO A 181 4.19 15.16 -8.15
CA PRO A 181 5.40 15.24 -8.99
C PRO A 181 6.56 14.39 -8.48
N LYS A 182 7.48 14.05 -9.39
CA LYS A 182 8.81 13.49 -9.06
C LYS A 182 9.91 14.40 -9.62
N HIS A 183 10.72 14.95 -8.74
CA HIS A 183 11.92 15.71 -9.06
C HIS A 183 13.16 14.89 -8.69
N ASN A 184 14.22 15.03 -9.48
CA ASN A 184 15.52 14.40 -9.19
C ASN A 184 15.47 12.88 -8.96
N LEU A 185 14.54 12.18 -9.64
CA LEU A 185 14.41 10.71 -9.57
C LEU A 185 15.73 10.05 -9.96
N ARG A 186 16.26 9.24 -9.04
CA ARG A 186 17.52 8.52 -9.22
C ARG A 186 17.44 7.16 -8.53
N GLU A 187 18.23 6.22 -9.01
CA GLU A 187 18.41 4.94 -8.32
C GLU A 187 18.99 5.18 -6.92
N SER A 188 18.42 4.51 -5.92
CA SER A 188 18.85 4.63 -4.53
C SER A 188 20.10 3.78 -4.28
N GLU A 189 20.96 4.26 -3.39
CA GLU A 189 22.09 3.47 -2.88
C GLU A 189 21.64 2.54 -1.74
N GLU A 190 20.45 2.75 -1.19
CA GLU A 190 19.87 1.90 -0.16
C GLU A 190 19.61 0.50 -0.70
N ARG A 191 19.92 -0.49 0.13
CA ARG A 191 19.70 -1.90 -0.15
C ARG A 191 18.88 -2.51 0.98
N PRO A 192 18.06 -3.53 0.70
CA PRO A 192 17.34 -4.22 1.75
C PRO A 192 18.34 -4.78 2.77
N GLU A 193 18.06 -4.53 4.05
CA GLU A 193 18.92 -5.00 5.15
C GLU A 193 19.02 -6.53 5.18
N ILE A 194 17.95 -7.19 4.74
CA ILE A 194 17.85 -8.64 4.60
C ILE A 194 18.05 -8.99 3.12
N PRO A 195 19.03 -9.84 2.78
CA PRO A 195 19.20 -10.32 1.41
C PRO A 195 17.92 -10.99 0.90
N LEU A 196 17.44 -10.52 -0.25
CA LEU A 196 16.31 -11.13 -0.94
C LEU A 196 16.75 -12.41 -1.67
N PRO A 197 15.85 -13.38 -1.89
CA PRO A 197 16.12 -14.52 -2.75
C PRO A 197 16.56 -14.07 -4.15
N ASP A 198 17.45 -14.82 -4.80
CA ASP A 198 18.05 -14.46 -6.11
C ASP A 198 17.02 -14.18 -7.23
N TYR A 199 15.81 -14.74 -7.12
CA TYR A 199 14.72 -14.55 -8.10
C TYR A 199 13.89 -13.28 -7.85
N ILE A 200 14.13 -12.56 -6.75
CA ILE A 200 13.50 -11.28 -6.41
C ILE A 200 14.57 -10.20 -6.49
N ASN A 201 14.40 -9.25 -7.41
CA ASN A 201 15.38 -8.20 -7.66
C ASN A 201 14.68 -6.86 -7.90
N PRO A 202 14.17 -6.23 -6.84
CA PRO A 202 13.52 -4.93 -6.93
C PRO A 202 14.55 -3.84 -7.23
N ALA A 203 14.09 -2.77 -7.85
CA ALA A 203 14.84 -1.54 -8.02
C ALA A 203 14.30 -0.46 -7.09
N TYR A 204 15.21 0.26 -6.43
CA TYR A 204 14.88 1.29 -5.46
C TYR A 204 15.26 2.65 -6.03
N PHE A 205 14.41 3.64 -5.83
CA PHE A 205 14.62 4.99 -6.32
C PHE A 205 14.27 6.01 -5.25
N ASP A 206 15.09 7.05 -5.16
CA ASP A 206 14.82 8.24 -4.35
C ASP A 206 14.41 9.39 -5.27
N TYR A 207 13.47 10.21 -4.81
CA TYR A 207 13.06 11.42 -5.49
C TYR A 207 12.60 12.49 -4.49
N GLU A 208 12.48 13.72 -4.97
CA GLU A 208 11.89 14.83 -4.24
C GLU A 208 10.48 15.09 -4.78
N SER A 209 9.51 15.29 -3.90
CA SER A 209 8.17 15.71 -4.27
C SER A 209 7.80 17.04 -3.63
N MET A 210 6.60 17.52 -3.92
CA MET A 210 6.07 18.79 -3.41
C MET A 210 4.74 18.54 -2.72
N VAL A 211 4.61 19.08 -1.51
CA VAL A 211 3.38 19.12 -0.71
C VAL A 211 3.08 20.57 -0.38
N TYR A 212 1.84 21.01 -0.52
CA TYR A 212 1.41 22.29 0.05
C TYR A 212 0.77 22.04 1.41
N ALA A 213 1.16 22.83 2.40
CA ALA A 213 0.54 22.84 3.71
C ALA A 213 0.25 24.28 4.14
N ASN A 214 -1.00 24.53 4.51
CA ASN A 214 -1.43 25.76 5.15
C ASN A 214 -2.34 25.43 6.32
N TYR A 215 -1.91 25.80 7.53
CA TYR A 215 -2.69 25.61 8.75
C TYR A 215 -2.11 26.44 9.90
N ASP A 216 -3.00 26.83 10.81
CA ASP A 216 -2.63 27.40 12.09
C ASP A 216 -2.41 26.28 13.12
N ALA A 217 -1.35 26.37 13.92
CA ALA A 217 -1.02 25.39 14.96
C ALA A 217 -0.17 26.03 16.07
N SER A 218 0.01 25.30 17.17
CA SER A 218 0.98 25.68 18.20
C SER A 218 2.41 25.68 17.65
N PRO A 219 3.35 26.54 18.12
CA PRO A 219 4.74 26.55 17.63
C PRO A 219 5.52 25.24 17.85
N ASP A 220 5.07 24.40 18.79
CA ASP A 220 5.61 23.07 19.11
C ASP A 220 4.82 21.93 18.45
N ALA A 221 3.89 22.24 17.54
CA ALA A 221 3.17 21.23 16.78
C ALA A 221 4.14 20.43 15.90
N GLU A 222 4.03 19.11 15.95
CA GLU A 222 4.72 18.16 15.08
C GLU A 222 3.67 17.44 14.24
N VAL A 223 3.81 17.56 12.91
CA VAL A 223 2.89 16.95 11.95
C VAL A 223 3.69 16.04 11.03
N GLN A 224 3.26 14.79 10.91
CA GLN A 224 3.76 13.84 9.94
C GLN A 224 2.67 13.53 8.93
N ILE A 225 3.01 13.63 7.64
CA ILE A 225 2.13 13.22 6.56
C ILE A 225 2.86 12.15 5.78
N PHE A 226 2.17 11.04 5.57
CA PHE A 226 2.62 9.92 4.76
C PHE A 226 1.59 9.64 3.68
N VAL A 227 2.06 9.48 2.46
CA VAL A 227 1.23 9.18 1.29
C VAL A 227 1.82 7.94 0.65
N GLU A 228 1.01 6.91 0.47
CA GLU A 228 1.44 5.64 -0.11
C GLU A 228 0.53 5.24 -1.25
N MET A 229 1.15 4.72 -2.30
CA MET A 229 0.49 4.05 -3.40
C MET A 229 1.16 2.70 -3.63
N GLU A 230 0.36 1.65 -3.75
CA GLU A 230 0.79 0.33 -4.20
C GLU A 230 0.09 0.00 -5.51
N GLY A 231 0.81 -0.59 -6.46
CA GLY A 231 0.21 -1.27 -7.60
C GLY A 231 0.60 -2.74 -7.57
N ARG A 232 -0.39 -3.62 -7.48
CA ARG A 232 -0.21 -5.04 -7.17
C ARG A 232 -0.88 -5.93 -8.21
N ASN A 233 -0.18 -6.97 -8.64
CA ASN A 233 -0.79 -8.12 -9.29
C ASN A 233 -0.68 -9.33 -8.38
N GLU A 234 -1.75 -10.09 -8.25
CA GLU A 234 -1.78 -11.32 -7.48
C GLU A 234 -2.48 -12.44 -8.26
N TRP A 235 -2.01 -13.66 -8.06
CA TRP A 235 -2.57 -14.85 -8.68
C TRP A 235 -2.27 -16.07 -7.83
N TRP A 236 -3.00 -17.14 -8.08
CA TRP A 236 -2.83 -18.41 -7.41
C TRP A 236 -2.27 -19.47 -8.36
N ILE A 237 -1.13 -20.05 -8.03
CA ILE A 237 -0.58 -21.27 -8.66
C ILE A 237 0.04 -22.12 -7.56
N TYR A 238 -0.69 -23.13 -7.08
CA TYR A 238 -0.27 -23.97 -5.95
C TYR A 238 0.06 -23.18 -4.66
N GLY A 239 -0.39 -21.92 -4.58
CA GLY A 239 -0.09 -20.93 -3.55
C GLY A 239 -0.34 -19.53 -4.10
N TRP A 240 -0.60 -18.56 -3.22
CA TRP A 240 -0.68 -17.15 -3.61
C TRP A 240 0.70 -16.64 -3.99
N GLN A 241 0.76 -15.93 -5.09
CA GLN A 241 1.94 -15.30 -5.66
C GLN A 241 1.57 -13.87 -6.04
N PHE A 242 2.53 -12.96 -6.01
CA PHE A 242 2.29 -11.56 -6.34
C PHE A 242 3.54 -10.92 -6.93
N ASN A 243 3.33 -9.80 -7.62
CA ASN A 243 4.34 -8.79 -7.83
C ASN A 243 3.75 -7.39 -7.66
N GLU A 244 4.57 -6.44 -7.27
CA GLU A 244 4.11 -5.10 -6.91
C GLU A 244 5.18 -4.02 -7.15
N TYR A 245 4.73 -2.78 -7.13
CA TYR A 245 5.57 -1.61 -6.87
C TYR A 245 4.91 -0.77 -5.78
N THR A 246 5.72 -0.03 -5.05
CA THR A 246 5.27 0.87 -3.99
C THR A 246 5.90 2.23 -4.18
N ASP A 247 5.09 3.26 -4.05
CA ASP A 247 5.48 4.65 -4.22
C ASP A 247 5.03 5.44 -3.01
N ARG A 248 5.98 6.04 -2.29
CA ARG A 248 5.78 6.60 -0.96
C ARG A 248 6.33 8.00 -0.88
N ILE A 249 5.63 8.86 -0.16
CA ILE A 249 6.06 10.21 0.16
C ILE A 249 5.88 10.42 1.65
N SER A 250 6.92 10.96 2.29
CA SER A 250 6.94 11.27 3.72
C SER A 250 7.40 12.70 3.93
N ILE A 251 6.73 13.40 4.84
CA ILE A 251 7.12 14.74 5.26
C ILE A 251 6.84 14.95 6.75
N GLN A 252 7.78 15.63 7.40
CA GLN A 252 7.66 16.09 8.79
C GLN A 252 7.66 17.62 8.80
N LEU A 253 6.67 18.21 9.47
CA LEU A 253 6.43 19.65 9.56
C LEU A 253 6.38 20.06 11.03
N ALA A 254 6.94 21.23 11.33
CA ALA A 254 6.99 21.79 12.68
C ALA A 254 6.31 23.15 12.73
N GLY A 255 5.46 23.36 13.73
CA GLY A 255 4.70 24.58 13.91
C GLY A 255 3.67 24.85 12.79
N PRO A 256 3.13 26.07 12.71
CA PRO A 256 2.24 26.47 11.63
C PRO A 256 2.95 26.46 10.28
N GLN A 257 2.19 26.19 9.20
CA GLN A 257 2.70 26.13 7.84
C GLN A 257 1.94 27.10 6.93
N GLU A 258 2.65 27.68 5.96
CA GLU A 258 2.09 28.60 4.97
C GLU A 258 2.84 28.46 3.64
N GLY A 259 2.60 27.36 2.91
CA GLY A 259 3.07 27.22 1.54
C GLY A 259 3.54 25.84 1.13
N TRP A 260 4.33 25.82 0.06
CA TRP A 260 4.92 24.62 -0.50
C TRP A 260 6.17 24.18 0.26
N VAL A 261 6.24 22.89 0.54
CA VAL A 261 7.35 22.23 1.21
C VAL A 261 7.81 21.04 0.38
N ARG A 262 9.12 20.77 0.40
CA ARG A 262 9.69 19.58 -0.24
C ARG A 262 9.43 18.36 0.63
N ALA A 263 9.01 17.27 0.00
CA ALA A 263 8.81 15.99 0.65
C ALA A 263 9.79 14.95 0.10
N GLU A 264 10.15 13.97 0.93
CA GLU A 264 11.00 12.86 0.53
C GLU A 264 10.15 11.79 -0.12
N GLY A 265 10.54 11.35 -1.31
CA GLY A 265 9.86 10.32 -2.08
C GLY A 265 10.72 9.09 -2.28
N LYS A 266 10.11 7.91 -2.15
CA LYS A 266 10.74 6.61 -2.42
C LYS A 266 9.86 5.78 -3.34
N LEU A 267 10.45 5.18 -4.36
CA LEU A 267 9.78 4.28 -5.29
C LEU A 267 10.52 2.94 -5.32
N THR A 268 9.83 1.86 -4.97
CA THR A 268 10.31 0.49 -5.12
C THR A 268 9.55 -0.16 -6.26
N THR A 269 10.25 -0.71 -7.25
CA THR A 269 9.63 -1.35 -8.41
C THR A 269 10.15 -2.76 -8.56
N GLY A 270 9.42 -3.64 -9.25
CA GLY A 270 9.96 -4.95 -9.58
C GLY A 270 9.94 -5.93 -8.40
N ASP A 271 9.18 -5.65 -7.34
CA ASP A 271 9.15 -6.54 -6.16
C ASP A 271 8.20 -7.72 -6.41
N GLY A 272 8.49 -8.84 -5.75
CA GLY A 272 7.78 -10.10 -5.90
C GLY A 272 8.23 -10.97 -7.08
N ILE A 273 7.34 -11.86 -7.50
CA ILE A 273 7.62 -12.97 -8.42
C ILE A 273 7.12 -12.62 -9.81
N TYR A 274 7.98 -12.83 -10.81
CA TYR A 274 7.63 -12.61 -12.22
C TYR A 274 7.59 -13.94 -12.94
N ARG A 275 6.55 -14.12 -13.77
CA ARG A 275 6.49 -15.23 -14.71
C ARG A 275 7.45 -14.91 -15.87
N GLU A 276 8.34 -15.85 -16.20
CA GLU A 276 9.19 -15.79 -17.40
C GLU A 276 8.46 -16.28 -18.64
#